data_AF-A0AAW5EGE7-F1
#
_entry.id   AF-A0AAW5EGE7-F1
#
_cell.length_a   1.000
_cell.length_b   1.000
_cell.length_c   1.000
_cell.angle_alpha   90.00
_cell.angle_beta   90.00
_cell.angle_gamma   90.00
#
_symmetry.space_group_name_H-M   'P 1'
#
loop_
_entity.id
_entity.type
_entity.pdbx_description
1 polymer ?
#
loop_
_entity_poly.entity_id
_entity_poly.type
_entity_poly.pdbx_seq_one_letter_code
_entity_poly.pdbx_strand_id
1 'polypeptide(L)'
;LGSGKTTFLKEILTNQALNDIALVINELGEVSLDHKLVQTDFIEEQTLFLNAGCACCNKREDLQKKFKELLDNFENKGKKPQRVILETSGLANPAPIIFTFQSDVFLANHFELANIITCIDAFEGLNHLQNEEACNQILSSDFLILTKKDLNPHTQSLEEKINTLYPNIQIISKENFNFDMLSSHHK
;
A
#
# COMPACT_ATOMS: atom_id res chain seq x y z
N LEU A 1 1.08 -7.86 10.39
CA LEU A 1 -0.38 -8.04 10.13
C LEU A 1 -1.18 -7.20 11.13
N GLY A 2 -2.42 -6.80 10.83
CA GLY A 2 -3.27 -6.06 11.78
C GLY A 2 -2.93 -4.59 12.03
N SER A 3 -1.95 -4.03 11.31
CA SER A 3 -1.44 -2.65 11.50
C SER A 3 -2.34 -1.53 11.00
N GLY A 4 -3.60 -1.82 10.63
CA GLY A 4 -4.56 -0.80 10.19
C GLY A 4 -4.47 -0.38 8.72
N LYS A 5 -3.70 -1.08 7.87
CA LYS A 5 -3.58 -0.81 6.42
C LYS A 5 -4.94 -0.64 5.74
N THR A 6 -5.83 -1.61 5.92
CA THR A 6 -7.16 -1.62 5.31
C THR A 6 -8.01 -0.42 5.74
N THR A 7 -7.93 0.00 7.00
CA THR A 7 -8.64 1.19 7.49
C THR A 7 -8.05 2.46 6.90
N PHE A 8 -6.73 2.58 6.85
CA PHE A 8 -6.06 3.73 6.23
C PHE A 8 -6.38 3.81 4.73
N LEU A 9 -6.40 2.67 4.04
CA LEU A 9 -6.74 2.60 2.63
C LEU A 9 -8.18 3.07 2.36
N LYS A 10 -9.15 2.72 3.21
CA LYS A 10 -10.52 3.26 3.10
C LYS A 10 -10.53 4.78 3.14
N GLU A 11 -9.81 5.36 4.09
CA GLU A 11 -9.73 6.82 4.23
C GLU A 11 -9.17 7.48 2.97
N ILE A 12 -8.15 6.88 2.35
CA ILE A 12 -7.62 7.33 1.05
C ILE A 12 -8.70 7.27 -0.05
N LEU A 13 -9.37 6.14 -0.21
CA LEU A 13 -10.32 5.94 -1.32
C LEU A 13 -11.59 6.78 -1.17
N THR A 14 -11.98 7.13 0.06
CA THR A 14 -13.13 8.01 0.30
C THR A 14 -12.83 9.49 0.09
N ASN A 15 -11.56 9.86 -0.12
CA ASN A 15 -11.20 11.25 -0.35
C ASN A 15 -11.54 11.70 -1.77
N GLN A 16 -12.53 12.57 -1.90
CA GLN A 16 -13.01 13.11 -3.18
C GLN A 16 -11.97 13.95 -3.95
N ALA A 17 -10.90 14.40 -3.29
CA ALA A 17 -9.79 15.09 -3.96
C ALA A 17 -8.97 14.15 -4.86
N LEU A 18 -9.09 12.83 -4.63
CA LEU A 18 -8.41 11.81 -5.39
C LEU A 18 -9.36 11.24 -6.44
N ASN A 19 -9.22 11.72 -7.69
CA ASN A 19 -9.94 11.19 -8.84
C ASN A 19 -9.11 10.14 -9.56
N ASP A 20 -9.79 9.23 -10.27
CA ASP A 20 -9.21 8.22 -11.15
C ASP A 20 -8.12 7.37 -10.47
N ILE A 21 -8.36 6.97 -9.22
CA ILE A 21 -7.52 5.97 -8.54
C ILE A 21 -7.98 4.58 -8.97
N ALA A 22 -7.01 3.70 -9.21
CA ALA A 22 -7.26 2.27 -9.26
C ALA A 22 -6.70 1.60 -8.01
N LEU A 23 -7.49 0.77 -7.33
CA LEU A 23 -7.00 -0.09 -6.26
C LEU A 23 -6.73 -1.49 -6.79
N VAL A 24 -5.60 -2.05 -6.39
CA VAL A 24 -5.13 -3.40 -6.67
C VAL A 24 -4.82 -4.09 -5.34
N ILE A 25 -5.62 -5.07 -4.92
CA ILE A 25 -5.42 -5.79 -3.65
C ILE A 25 -4.76 -7.14 -3.92
N ASN A 26 -3.67 -7.46 -3.21
CA ASN A 26 -2.96 -8.73 -3.26
C ASN A 26 -2.92 -9.38 -1.86
N GLU A 27 -3.93 -10.21 -1.55
CA GLU A 27 -4.03 -10.97 -0.30
C GLU A 27 -3.77 -12.48 -0.50
N LEU A 28 -3.32 -13.16 0.56
CA LEU A 28 -3.19 -14.61 0.65
C LEU A 28 -4.46 -15.21 1.26
N GLY A 29 -5.32 -15.84 0.45
CA GLY A 29 -6.44 -16.66 0.95
C GLY A 29 -7.73 -16.57 0.13
N GLU A 30 -8.56 -17.61 0.20
CA GLU A 30 -9.93 -17.61 -0.33
C GLU A 30 -10.87 -16.83 0.62
N VAL A 31 -11.25 -15.62 0.19
CA VAL A 31 -12.44 -14.84 0.60
C VAL A 31 -12.45 -14.30 2.06
N SER A 32 -12.73 -12.99 2.20
CA SER A 32 -13.83 -12.45 3.05
C SER A 32 -13.53 -11.21 3.92
N LEU A 33 -12.57 -10.34 3.60
CA LEU A 33 -12.56 -8.96 4.17
C LEU A 33 -12.83 -7.88 3.12
N ASP A 34 -12.58 -8.19 1.86
CA ASP A 34 -12.52 -7.22 0.77
C ASP A 34 -13.88 -6.75 0.23
N HIS A 35 -14.94 -7.54 0.33
CA HIS A 35 -16.27 -7.07 -0.08
C HIS A 35 -16.83 -5.96 0.82
N LYS A 36 -16.30 -5.77 2.05
CA LYS A 36 -16.71 -4.67 2.94
C LYS A 36 -15.93 -3.37 2.71
N LEU A 37 -14.82 -3.42 1.98
CA LEU A 37 -14.09 -2.22 1.53
C LEU A 37 -14.86 -1.48 0.44
N VAL A 38 -15.56 -2.24 -0.39
CA VAL A 38 -16.07 -1.78 -1.68
C VAL A 38 -17.60 -1.60 -1.65
N GLN A 39 -18.23 -1.48 -0.47
CA GLN A 39 -19.70 -1.38 -0.34
C GLN A 39 -20.32 -0.04 -0.79
N THR A 40 -19.54 0.85 -1.37
CA THR A 40 -20.05 2.09 -1.96
C THR A 40 -19.78 2.05 -3.45
N ASP A 41 -20.79 2.34 -4.27
CA ASP A 41 -20.71 2.33 -5.75
C ASP A 41 -19.48 3.08 -6.29
N PHE A 42 -19.06 4.15 -5.61
CA PHE A 42 -17.87 4.93 -5.94
C PHE A 42 -16.55 4.13 -5.90
N ILE A 43 -16.42 3.21 -4.93
CA ILE A 43 -15.23 2.37 -4.74
C ILE A 43 -15.29 1.13 -5.65
N GLU A 44 -16.49 0.62 -5.97
CA GLU A 44 -16.66 -0.51 -6.92
C GLU A 44 -16.18 -0.17 -8.32
N GLU A 45 -16.51 1.03 -8.82
CA GLU A 45 -16.08 1.43 -10.17
C GLU A 45 -14.56 1.62 -10.31
N GLN A 46 -13.86 1.81 -9.19
CA GLN A 46 -12.44 2.19 -9.09
C GLN A 46 -11.53 1.07 -8.54
N THR A 47 -12.07 -0.10 -8.22
CA THR A 47 -11.30 -1.19 -7.58
C THR A 47 -11.21 -2.42 -8.48
N LEU A 48 -10.00 -2.93 -8.70
CA LEU A 48 -9.74 -4.21 -9.34
C LEU A 48 -9.10 -5.17 -8.34
N PHE A 49 -9.73 -6.33 -8.14
CA PHE A 49 -9.21 -7.33 -7.23
C PHE A 49 -8.17 -8.22 -7.93
N LEU A 50 -6.99 -8.38 -7.32
CA LEU A 50 -6.10 -9.47 -7.72
C LEU A 50 -6.51 -10.71 -6.94
N ASN A 51 -7.21 -11.64 -7.59
CA ASN A 51 -7.14 -13.04 -7.17
C ASN A 51 -5.78 -13.58 -7.61
N ALA A 52 -4.73 -13.12 -6.96
CA ALA A 52 -3.38 -13.61 -7.13
C ALA A 52 -2.99 -14.28 -5.81
N GLY A 53 -3.17 -15.59 -5.74
CA GLY A 53 -2.49 -16.38 -4.72
C GLY A 53 -1.00 -16.05 -4.77
N CYS A 54 -0.50 -15.40 -3.72
CA CYS A 54 0.89 -15.05 -3.48
C CYS A 54 1.57 -14.15 -4.54
N ALA A 55 1.52 -12.80 -4.42
CA ALA A 55 2.67 -12.01 -4.96
C ALA A 55 4.00 -12.29 -4.21
N CYS A 56 3.97 -13.03 -3.10
CA CYS A 56 5.16 -13.45 -2.36
C CYS A 56 5.82 -14.73 -2.92
N CYS A 57 5.19 -15.44 -3.86
CA CYS A 57 5.72 -16.70 -4.40
C CYS A 57 5.59 -16.76 -5.93
N ASN A 58 6.66 -16.36 -6.62
CA ASN A 58 7.03 -16.86 -7.95
C ASN A 58 6.18 -16.49 -9.18
N LYS A 59 5.55 -15.29 -9.26
CA LYS A 59 4.83 -14.90 -10.49
C LYS A 59 4.85 -13.41 -10.83
N ARG A 60 6.04 -12.92 -11.23
CA ARG A 60 6.19 -11.64 -11.94
C ARG A 60 5.18 -11.47 -13.10
N GLU A 61 4.93 -12.57 -13.82
CA GLU A 61 3.96 -12.59 -14.92
C GLU A 61 2.51 -12.32 -14.47
N ASP A 62 2.12 -12.74 -13.26
CA ASP A 62 0.74 -12.53 -12.79
C ASP A 62 0.52 -11.06 -12.44
N LEU A 63 1.52 -10.40 -11.84
CA LEU A 63 1.46 -8.95 -11.57
C LEU A 63 1.38 -8.16 -12.87
N GLN A 64 2.22 -8.49 -13.86
CA GLN A 64 2.19 -7.84 -15.18
C GLN A 64 0.84 -7.98 -15.87
N LYS A 65 0.30 -9.21 -15.97
CA LYS A 65 -1.00 -9.48 -16.59
C LYS A 65 -2.11 -8.64 -15.95
N LYS A 66 -2.08 -8.52 -14.63
CA LYS A 66 -3.12 -7.80 -13.89
C LYS A 66 -3.06 -6.30 -14.04
N PHE A 67 -1.87 -5.72 -14.05
CA PHE A 67 -1.71 -4.31 -14.36
C PHE A 67 -2.05 -3.99 -15.82
N LYS A 68 -1.85 -4.95 -16.74
CA LYS A 68 -2.33 -4.83 -18.11
C LYS A 68 -3.86 -4.88 -18.20
N GLU A 69 -4.50 -5.87 -17.57
CA GLU A 69 -5.98 -5.95 -17.48
C GLU A 69 -6.58 -4.67 -16.89
N LEU A 70 -5.90 -4.07 -15.90
CA LEU A 70 -6.28 -2.79 -15.32
C LEU A 70 -6.28 -1.67 -16.34
N LEU A 71 -5.21 -1.51 -17.11
CA LEU A 71 -5.15 -0.47 -18.15
C LEU A 71 -6.20 -0.71 -19.24
N ASP A 72 -6.34 -1.95 -19.71
CA ASP A 72 -7.33 -2.32 -20.73
C ASP A 72 -8.76 -1.96 -20.27
N ASN A 73 -9.09 -2.22 -19.00
CA ASN A 73 -10.39 -1.89 -18.41
C ASN A 73 -10.66 -0.39 -18.34
N PHE A 74 -9.65 0.42 -18.02
CA PHE A 74 -9.78 1.88 -18.02
C PHE A 74 -9.90 2.42 -19.46
N GLU A 75 -9.09 1.90 -20.38
CA GLU A 75 -9.11 2.30 -21.79
C GLU A 75 -10.46 2.01 -22.46
N ASN A 76 -11.05 0.84 -22.20
CA ASN A 76 -12.39 0.48 -22.68
C ASN A 76 -13.50 1.43 -22.18
N LYS A 77 -13.28 2.11 -21.05
CA LYS A 77 -14.18 3.14 -20.51
C LYS A 77 -13.83 4.56 -20.99
N GLY A 78 -12.84 4.71 -21.87
CA GLY A 78 -12.33 6.01 -22.32
C GLY A 78 -11.63 6.81 -21.21
N LYS A 79 -11.11 6.13 -20.19
CA LYS A 79 -10.46 6.72 -19.01
C LYS A 79 -9.01 6.24 -18.88
N LYS A 80 -8.24 6.87 -18.01
CA LYS A 80 -6.91 6.41 -17.59
C LYS A 80 -6.76 6.62 -16.08
N PRO A 81 -6.22 5.66 -15.31
CA PRO A 81 -5.98 5.88 -13.90
C PRO A 81 -4.87 6.92 -13.72
N GLN A 82 -5.09 7.90 -12.86
CA GLN A 82 -4.05 8.85 -12.45
C GLN A 82 -3.11 8.25 -11.41
N ARG A 83 -3.61 7.33 -10.59
CA ARG A 83 -2.83 6.63 -9.57
C ARG A 83 -3.28 5.18 -9.47
N VAL A 84 -2.36 4.30 -9.13
CA VAL A 84 -2.67 2.92 -8.78
C VAL A 84 -2.12 2.63 -7.40
N ILE A 85 -2.97 2.15 -6.49
CA ILE A 85 -2.57 1.69 -5.17
C ILE A 85 -2.48 0.18 -5.21
N LEU A 86 -1.32 -0.37 -4.85
CA LEU A 86 -1.13 -1.80 -4.64
C LEU A 86 -1.15 -2.10 -3.14
N GLU A 87 -2.21 -2.69 -2.63
CA GLU A 87 -2.22 -3.25 -1.28
C GLU A 87 -1.51 -4.60 -1.30
N THR A 88 -0.45 -4.71 -0.51
CA THR A 88 0.27 -5.96 -0.31
C THR A 88 -0.18 -6.67 0.97
N SER A 89 -0.06 -7.99 0.99
CA SER A 89 -0.29 -8.77 2.22
C SER A 89 0.60 -8.27 3.37
N GLY A 90 0.19 -8.49 4.61
CA GLY A 90 0.95 -8.06 5.78
C GLY A 90 2.29 -8.78 6.01
N LEU A 91 2.68 -9.68 5.10
CA LEU A 91 3.93 -10.45 5.11
C LEU A 91 4.70 -10.28 3.79
N ALA A 92 4.30 -9.34 2.94
CA ALA A 92 4.91 -9.14 1.63
C ALA A 92 6.17 -8.28 1.75
N ASN A 93 7.29 -8.81 1.24
CA ASN A 93 8.51 -8.05 1.07
C ASN A 93 8.34 -7.08 -0.13
N PRO A 94 8.55 -5.75 0.04
CA PRO A 94 8.42 -4.79 -1.06
C PRO A 94 9.47 -4.95 -2.17
N ALA A 95 10.69 -5.41 -1.85
CA ALA A 95 11.81 -5.39 -2.78
C ALA A 95 11.57 -6.16 -4.10
N PRO A 96 11.06 -7.41 -4.09
CA PRO A 96 10.72 -8.13 -5.33
C PRO A 96 9.62 -7.46 -6.16
N ILE A 97 8.69 -6.75 -5.51
CA ILE A 97 7.60 -6.04 -6.19
C ILE A 97 8.18 -4.83 -6.93
N ILE A 98 8.98 -4.01 -6.24
CA ILE A 98 9.68 -2.86 -6.82
C ILE A 98 10.54 -3.30 -8.01
N PHE A 99 11.33 -4.36 -7.82
CA PHE A 99 12.17 -4.92 -8.89
C PHE A 99 11.33 -5.36 -10.09
N THR A 100 10.15 -5.92 -9.88
CA THR A 100 9.24 -6.29 -10.98
C THR A 100 8.78 -5.08 -11.77
N PHE A 101 8.37 -3.99 -11.11
CA PHE A 101 7.98 -2.76 -11.79
C PHE A 101 9.11 -2.12 -12.58
N GLN A 102 10.34 -2.16 -12.06
CA GLN A 102 11.50 -1.55 -12.71
C GLN A 102 12.09 -2.40 -13.84
N SER A 103 12.08 -3.72 -13.69
CA SER A 103 12.73 -4.64 -14.63
C SER A 103 11.81 -5.16 -15.74
N ASP A 104 10.50 -4.92 -15.63
CA ASP A 104 9.53 -5.29 -16.65
C ASP A 104 9.27 -4.18 -17.65
N VAL A 105 9.54 -4.46 -18.92
CA VAL A 105 9.43 -3.47 -20.01
C VAL A 105 8.02 -2.90 -20.11
N PHE A 106 6.98 -3.72 -19.90
CA PHE A 106 5.61 -3.21 -19.95
C PHE A 106 5.33 -2.32 -18.74
N LEU A 107 5.62 -2.80 -17.53
CA LEU A 107 5.33 -2.06 -16.30
C LEU A 107 6.12 -0.75 -16.22
N ALA A 108 7.43 -0.79 -16.50
CA ALA A 108 8.30 0.39 -16.46
C ALA A 108 7.92 1.47 -17.48
N ASN A 109 7.28 1.10 -18.60
CA ASN A 109 6.81 2.06 -19.61
C ASN A 109 5.45 2.68 -19.26
N HIS A 110 4.66 2.07 -18.38
CA HIS A 110 3.28 2.52 -18.10
C HIS A 110 3.08 3.03 -16.66
N PHE A 111 3.95 2.63 -15.73
CA PHE A 111 3.83 2.95 -14.31
C PHE A 111 5.16 3.47 -13.76
N GLU A 112 5.04 4.42 -12.84
CA GLU A 112 6.13 4.95 -12.06
C GLU A 112 5.82 4.72 -10.58
N LEU A 113 6.79 4.20 -9.82
CA LEU A 113 6.63 3.99 -8.39
C LEU A 113 6.64 5.35 -7.69
N ALA A 114 5.47 5.79 -7.22
CA ALA A 114 5.34 7.07 -6.52
C ALA A 114 5.83 6.96 -5.08
N ASN A 115 5.27 6.05 -4.28
CA ASN A 115 5.59 5.89 -2.88
C ASN A 115 5.43 4.43 -2.40
N ILE A 116 6.19 4.07 -1.37
CA ILE A 116 6.05 2.88 -0.55
C ILE A 116 5.68 3.34 0.86
N ILE A 117 4.50 2.93 1.32
CA ILE A 117 3.93 3.39 2.59
C ILE A 117 3.75 2.19 3.51
N THR A 118 4.36 2.25 4.69
CA THR A 118 4.25 1.18 5.69
C THR A 118 3.42 1.65 6.88
N CYS A 119 2.33 0.96 7.18
CA CYS A 119 1.53 1.23 8.38
C CYS A 119 2.10 0.49 9.59
N ILE A 120 2.36 1.21 10.67
CA ILE A 120 2.81 0.68 11.96
C ILE A 120 1.77 0.94 13.04
N ASP A 121 1.50 -0.09 13.84
CA ASP A 121 0.47 -0.08 14.88
C ASP A 121 0.97 0.57 16.17
N ALA A 122 0.21 1.49 16.77
CA ALA A 122 0.55 2.11 18.05
C ALA A 122 0.61 1.14 19.24
N PHE A 123 -0.11 0.02 19.22
CA PHE A 123 -0.07 -1.02 20.26
C PHE A 123 1.03 -2.04 20.01
N GLU A 124 1.06 -2.60 18.80
CA GLU A 124 1.91 -3.76 18.47
C GLU A 124 3.23 -3.38 17.79
N GLY A 125 3.46 -2.10 17.49
CA GLY A 125 4.63 -1.63 16.74
C GLY A 125 5.96 -2.11 17.32
N LEU A 126 6.13 -2.07 18.64
CA LEU A 126 7.36 -2.54 19.30
C LEU A 126 7.58 -4.04 19.11
N ASN A 127 6.51 -4.83 19.13
CA ASN A 127 6.58 -6.28 18.88
C ASN A 127 6.87 -6.55 17.40
N HIS A 128 6.27 -5.77 16.50
CA HIS A 128 6.54 -5.88 15.06
C HIS A 128 8.02 -5.65 14.74
N LEU A 129 8.70 -4.71 15.41
CA LEU A 129 10.15 -4.45 15.23
C LEU A 129 11.07 -5.64 15.57
N GLN A 130 10.55 -6.70 16.20
CA GLN A 130 11.30 -7.94 16.42
C GLN A 130 11.28 -8.87 15.20
N ASN A 131 10.41 -8.61 14.22
CA ASN A 131 10.25 -9.42 13.02
C ASN A 131 11.03 -8.82 11.86
N GLU A 132 11.89 -9.62 11.23
CA GLU A 132 12.70 -9.20 10.07
C GLU A 132 11.84 -8.65 8.92
N GLU A 133 10.68 -9.26 8.67
CA GLU A 133 9.74 -8.82 7.64
C GLU A 133 9.24 -7.39 7.88
N ALA A 134 8.89 -7.04 9.12
CA ALA A 134 8.46 -5.69 9.47
C ALA A 134 9.61 -4.69 9.32
N CYS A 135 10.82 -5.08 9.71
CA CYS A 135 12.02 -4.26 9.52
C CYS A 135 12.30 -4.00 8.03
N ASN A 136 12.17 -5.01 7.17
CA ASN A 136 12.34 -4.87 5.72
C ASN A 136 11.26 -3.96 5.09
N GLN A 137 10.01 -4.07 5.54
CA GLN A 137 8.92 -3.20 5.12
C GLN A 137 9.14 -1.74 5.56
N ILE A 138 9.69 -1.52 6.76
CA ILE A 138 10.06 -0.19 7.24
C ILE A 138 11.20 0.36 6.37
N LEU A 139 12.30 -0.39 6.22
CA LEU A 139 13.46 0.04 5.44
C LEU A 139 13.15 0.39 3.98
N SER A 140 12.14 -0.25 3.40
CA SER A 140 11.74 0.00 2.02
C SER A 140 10.78 1.20 1.88
N SER A 141 10.26 1.75 2.97
CA SER A 141 9.22 2.79 2.93
C SER A 141 9.79 4.20 2.80
N ASP A 142 9.09 5.05 2.06
CA ASP A 142 9.38 6.49 2.03
C ASP A 142 8.96 7.15 3.35
N PHE A 143 7.87 6.69 3.95
CA PHE A 143 7.41 7.11 5.27
C PHE A 143 6.52 6.06 5.94
N LEU A 144 6.45 6.14 7.27
CA LEU A 144 5.59 5.32 8.10
C LEU A 144 4.32 6.05 8.46
N ILE A 145 3.20 5.32 8.43
CA ILE A 145 1.93 5.77 8.98
C ILE A 145 1.70 5.09 10.31
N LEU A 146 1.75 5.87 11.39
CA LEU A 146 1.42 5.41 12.73
C LEU A 146 -0.11 5.39 12.89
N THR A 147 -0.66 4.18 12.97
CA THR A 147 -2.10 3.93 13.08
C THR A 147 -2.51 3.69 14.53
N LYS A 148 -3.81 3.85 14.83
CA LYS A 148 -4.42 3.62 16.15
C LYS A 148 -3.88 4.51 17.28
N LYS A 149 -3.24 5.64 16.96
CA LYS A 149 -2.75 6.61 17.95
C LYS A 149 -3.88 7.29 18.73
N ASP A 150 -5.06 7.38 18.12
CA ASP A 150 -6.31 7.80 18.74
C ASP A 150 -6.74 6.87 19.89
N LEU A 151 -6.38 5.58 19.81
CA LEU A 151 -6.67 4.57 20.83
C LEU A 151 -5.51 4.35 21.80
N ASN A 152 -4.26 4.51 21.34
CA ASN A 152 -3.07 4.49 22.17
C ASN A 152 -2.18 5.72 21.90
N PRO A 153 -2.33 6.80 22.68
CA PRO A 153 -1.54 8.01 22.49
C PRO A 153 -0.08 7.85 22.97
N HIS A 154 0.22 6.85 23.81
CA HIS A 154 1.54 6.65 24.41
C HIS A 154 2.52 5.95 23.45
N THR A 155 2.90 6.65 22.38
CA THR A 155 3.70 6.12 21.26
C THR A 155 5.17 6.55 21.28
N GLN A 156 5.57 7.37 22.26
CA GLN A 156 6.91 7.94 22.35
C GLN A 156 8.03 6.88 22.31
N SER A 157 7.90 5.79 23.07
CA SER A 157 8.92 4.73 23.10
C SER A 157 9.06 4.00 21.76
N LEU A 158 7.96 3.84 21.02
CA LEU A 158 7.96 3.28 19.67
C LEU A 158 8.64 4.23 18.69
N GLU A 159 8.24 5.50 18.69
CA GLU A 159 8.81 6.53 17.82
C GLU A 159 10.32 6.70 18.07
N GLU A 160 10.76 6.77 19.33
CA GLU A 160 12.18 6.83 19.71
C GLU A 160 12.95 5.59 19.23
N LYS A 161 12.36 4.40 19.37
CA LYS A 161 12.98 3.15 18.92
C LYS A 161 13.14 3.12 17.41
N ILE A 162 12.11 3.51 16.65
CA ILE A 162 12.15 3.59 15.20
C ILE A 162 13.19 4.63 14.76
N ASN A 163 13.19 5.84 15.33
CA ASN A 163 14.15 6.88 15.00
C ASN A 163 15.60 6.47 15.30
N THR A 164 15.81 5.65 16.33
CA THR A 164 17.14 5.11 16.65
C THR A 164 17.60 4.08 15.61
N LEU A 165 16.70 3.21 15.15
CA LEU A 165 17.03 2.14 14.20
C LEU A 165 17.06 2.64 12.74
N TYR A 166 16.19 3.58 12.40
CA TYR A 166 15.90 4.04 11.05
C TYR A 166 15.80 5.58 11.01
N PRO A 167 16.91 6.29 11.26
CA PRO A 167 16.90 7.75 11.48
C PRO A 167 16.42 8.59 10.30
N ASN A 168 16.38 8.03 9.09
CA ASN A 168 15.97 8.73 7.87
C ASN A 168 14.50 8.51 7.51
N ILE A 169 13.77 7.71 8.28
CA ILE A 169 12.38 7.37 7.98
C ILE A 169 11.45 8.29 8.75
N GLN A 170 10.62 9.04 8.02
CA GLN A 170 9.63 9.91 8.63
C GLN A 170 8.46 9.09 9.18
N ILE A 171 8.06 9.38 10.43
CA ILE A 171 6.85 8.82 11.04
C ILE A 171 5.75 9.88 11.00
N ILE A 172 4.59 9.51 10.47
CA ILE A 172 3.43 10.40 10.35
C ILE A 172 2.26 9.74 11.08
N SER A 173 1.66 10.44 12.03
CA SER A 173 0.42 9.97 12.65
C SER A 173 -0.68 9.97 11.59
N LYS A 174 -1.48 8.90 11.50
CA LYS A 174 -2.55 8.75 10.47
C LYS A 174 -3.45 9.99 10.36
N GLU A 175 -3.79 10.58 11.50
CA GLU A 175 -4.60 11.81 11.61
C GLU A 175 -3.96 13.06 10.97
N ASN A 176 -2.63 13.07 10.84
CA ASN A 176 -1.85 14.16 10.24
C ASN A 176 -1.43 13.86 8.79
N PHE A 177 -1.91 12.76 8.21
CA PHE A 177 -1.55 12.39 6.86
C PHE A 177 -2.15 13.38 5.85
N ASN A 178 -1.29 14.03 5.06
CA ASN A 178 -1.73 14.87 3.94
C ASN A 178 -1.66 14.07 2.64
N PHE A 179 -2.76 14.03 1.89
CA PHE A 179 -2.85 13.34 0.60
C PHE A 179 -1.94 13.93 -0.49
N ASP A 180 -1.51 15.18 -0.35
CA ASP A 180 -0.49 15.77 -1.24
C ASP A 180 0.85 15.01 -1.17
N MET A 181 1.09 14.26 -0.08
CA MET A 181 2.27 13.40 0.08
C MET A 181 2.24 12.16 -0.82
N LEU A 182 1.10 11.86 -1.47
CA LEU A 182 0.97 10.82 -2.50
C LEU A 182 1.38 11.31 -3.89
N SER A 183 2.02 12.46 -4.00
CA SER A 183 2.61 12.94 -5.26
C SER A 183 3.98 12.28 -5.48
N SER A 184 4.32 12.06 -6.75
CA SER A 184 5.56 11.36 -7.15
C SER A 184 6.79 12.13 -6.63
N HIS A 185 7.52 11.52 -5.70
CA HIS A 185 8.76 12.08 -5.14
C HIS A 185 10.03 11.50 -5.78
N HIS A 186 9.92 10.45 -6.59
CA HIS A 186 11.06 9.84 -7.29
C HIS A 186 11.30 10.57 -8.63
N LYS A 187 12.37 11.37 -8.69
CA LYS A 187 12.96 11.89 -9.94
C LYS A 187 14.26 11.16 -10.24
#